data_AF-Q5YMA3-F1
#
_entry.id   AF-Q5YMA3-F1
#
_cell.length_a   1.000
_cell.length_b   1.000
_cell.length_c   1.000
_cell.angle_alpha   90.00
_cell.angle_beta   90.00
_cell.angle_gamma   90.00
#
_symmetry.space_group_name_H-M   'P 1'
#
loop_
_entity.id
_entity.type
_entity.pdbx_description
1 polymer ?
#
loop_
_entity_poly.entity_id
_entity_poly.type
_entity_poly.pdbx_seq_one_letter_code
_entity_poly.pdbx_strand_id
1 'polypeptide(L)'
;MPPAQPGDGRELVWSVLAPAIAGYPAIRVIDPATNTTVRTRSRIPARPPAQPAAVPVYDRAARTDKLVLDLDAKAHGPVAVARDAARARAWLEACGARVVSDRNPGNGGRHLLAFFAAGETYSRADVEPVLRRLADRLPTLDLTPMLNARTGSITPPGSATRDGHFRVLDGSLEDALAAVRQRSEPGLLERLRAFLGPGAPEAVPTPAAPLPATASASADLWEGAGADARLRAPWQCRTPVPAAVLAFAETGALPADGRWPSRSEARAAVLAATALRGWSLTDVRAHLTAWPGMAQAYARYRDPERALSQDWDRICTRWVAPHAHLFRSSEHREPGLTPPRVSQRSNTPISATSHREWLARAYAWTFATWPGQSYRWTVLAVLDALAYAAAVTREPAAGATAPVAAVGVRSLASFAGLLSVGTVADVLADLRDRPGSPVLRVRRAAGTLADAYALVTPRRGEDLDREVDPVPLERVQVRQVHDAWRVLGLHARYLYELVESGLTRTQDVIAAAGLARSTAYDSLAVLAQAGLITRGRGTVTLGPTTLDDIAARHGLHHLRTETLARHRAQRAAWHAWLEMRWHLTDEPPTDPPSIPLAPWDTDDELHEAIWATQMATGPPEP
;
A
#
# COMPACT_ATOMS: atom_id res chain seq x y z
N MET A 1 -32.61 -27.66 21.79
CA MET A 1 -31.90 -26.40 22.14
C MET A 1 -32.90 -25.28 22.09
N PRO A 2 -32.98 -24.40 23.11
CA PRO A 2 -33.84 -23.23 23.03
C PRO A 2 -33.27 -22.27 21.96
N PRO A 3 -34.11 -21.52 21.24
CA PRO A 3 -33.65 -20.53 20.28
C PRO A 3 -32.90 -19.41 21.01
N ALA A 4 -31.73 -19.02 20.49
CA ALA A 4 -30.96 -17.91 21.01
C ALA A 4 -31.80 -16.62 21.01
N GLN A 5 -31.78 -15.87 22.12
CA GLN A 5 -32.48 -14.59 22.19
C GLN A 5 -31.90 -13.59 21.16
N PRO A 6 -32.73 -12.73 20.55
CA PRO A 6 -32.34 -11.80 19.49
C PRO A 6 -31.37 -10.66 19.91
N GLY A 7 -30.93 -10.61 21.18
CA GLY A 7 -30.02 -9.59 21.70
C GLY A 7 -28.52 -9.89 21.50
N ASP A 8 -28.10 -11.15 21.62
CA ASP A 8 -26.68 -11.51 21.70
C ASP A 8 -25.95 -11.38 20.35
N GLY A 9 -26.67 -11.59 19.24
CA GLY A 9 -26.10 -11.47 17.89
C GLY A 9 -25.69 -10.05 17.53
N ARG A 10 -26.48 -9.04 17.93
CA ARG A 10 -26.22 -7.62 17.61
C ARG A 10 -24.98 -7.09 18.32
N GLU A 11 -24.91 -7.31 19.64
CA GLU A 11 -23.80 -6.83 20.45
C GLU A 11 -22.49 -7.51 20.02
N LEU A 12 -22.54 -8.82 19.75
CA LEU A 12 -21.38 -9.56 19.26
C LEU A 12 -20.90 -9.03 17.90
N VAL A 13 -21.79 -8.87 16.92
CA VAL A 13 -21.47 -8.33 15.60
C VAL A 13 -20.84 -6.93 15.71
N TRP A 14 -21.43 -6.04 16.52
CA TRP A 14 -20.88 -4.70 16.76
C TRP A 14 -19.48 -4.76 17.38
N SER A 15 -19.33 -5.49 18.48
CA SER A 15 -18.09 -5.53 19.27
C SER A 15 -16.87 -5.98 18.46
N VAL A 16 -17.12 -6.82 17.44
CA VAL A 16 -16.10 -7.38 16.57
C VAL A 16 -15.88 -6.52 15.32
N LEU A 17 -16.94 -6.14 14.61
CA LEU A 17 -16.81 -5.49 13.30
C LEU A 17 -16.62 -3.97 13.40
N ALA A 18 -17.20 -3.29 14.40
CA ALA A 18 -17.03 -1.84 14.51
C ALA A 18 -15.54 -1.45 14.68
N PRO A 19 -14.74 -2.10 15.55
CA PRO A 19 -13.30 -1.85 15.63
C PRO A 19 -12.53 -2.22 14.35
N ALA A 20 -12.93 -3.29 13.67
CA ALA A 20 -12.26 -3.76 12.45
C ALA A 20 -12.50 -2.83 11.24
N ILE A 21 -13.69 -2.22 11.17
CA ILE A 21 -14.05 -1.27 10.12
C ILE A 21 -13.44 0.11 10.38
N ALA A 22 -13.33 0.54 11.64
CA ALA A 22 -12.86 1.87 11.96
C ALA A 22 -11.40 2.11 11.51
N GLY A 23 -11.14 3.20 10.79
CA GLY A 23 -9.78 3.59 10.39
C GLY A 23 -8.90 4.00 11.59
N TYR A 24 -9.51 4.39 12.70
CA TYR A 24 -8.89 4.56 14.02
C TYR A 24 -9.97 4.39 15.10
N PRO A 25 -9.63 4.12 16.37
CA PRO A 25 -10.58 3.64 17.37
C PRO A 25 -11.47 4.76 17.92
N ALA A 26 -12.26 5.43 17.07
CA ALA A 26 -13.19 6.48 17.44
C ALA A 26 -14.59 6.18 16.92
N ILE A 27 -15.60 6.69 17.63
CA ILE A 27 -16.99 6.67 17.17
C ILE A 27 -17.61 8.07 17.23
N ARG A 28 -18.53 8.34 16.32
CA ARG A 28 -19.39 9.51 16.32
C ARG A 28 -20.81 9.06 16.61
N VAL A 29 -21.35 9.52 17.74
CA VAL A 29 -22.74 9.32 18.10
C VAL A 29 -23.54 10.44 17.45
N ILE A 30 -24.56 10.04 16.69
CA ILE A 30 -25.37 10.91 15.85
C ILE A 30 -26.72 11.08 16.53
N ASP A 31 -27.20 12.32 16.59
CA ASP A 31 -28.58 12.59 16.97
C ASP A 31 -29.50 12.23 15.80
N PRO A 32 -30.44 11.28 16.00
CA PRO A 32 -31.32 10.82 14.93
C PRO A 32 -32.24 11.92 14.38
N ALA A 33 -32.57 12.95 15.16
CA ALA A 33 -33.46 14.04 14.77
C ALA A 33 -32.74 15.10 13.92
N THR A 34 -31.55 15.53 14.36
CA THR A 34 -30.80 16.62 13.72
C THR A 34 -29.76 16.13 12.70
N ASN A 35 -29.45 14.83 12.68
CA ASN A 35 -28.38 14.24 11.87
C ASN A 35 -27.00 14.88 12.09
N THR A 36 -26.79 15.44 13.29
CA THR A 36 -25.52 16.04 13.70
C THR A 36 -24.77 15.11 14.64
N THR A 37 -23.44 15.22 14.64
CA THR A 37 -22.62 14.51 15.62
C THR A 37 -22.75 15.21 16.97
N VAL A 38 -23.45 14.57 17.91
CA VAL A 38 -23.62 15.10 19.27
C VAL A 38 -22.44 14.74 20.18
N ARG A 39 -21.74 13.65 19.89
CA ARG A 39 -20.60 13.22 20.70
C ARG A 39 -19.62 12.40 19.90
N THR A 40 -18.34 12.76 19.99
CA THR A 40 -17.23 11.91 19.51
C THR A 40 -16.60 11.22 20.71
N ARG A 41 -16.40 9.90 20.64
CA ARG A 41 -15.65 9.13 21.64
C ARG A 41 -14.35 8.63 21.02
N SER A 42 -13.27 8.69 21.78
CA SER A 42 -11.92 8.22 21.41
C SER A 42 -11.71 6.72 21.58
N ARG A 43 -12.77 5.97 21.91
CA ARG A 43 -12.81 4.50 21.99
C ARG A 43 -14.16 3.97 21.52
N ILE A 44 -14.13 2.80 20.88
CA ILE A 44 -15.32 2.07 20.47
C ILE A 44 -15.80 1.22 21.65
N PRO A 45 -17.02 1.44 22.18
CA PRO A 45 -17.54 0.64 23.28
C PRO A 45 -17.83 -0.79 22.83
N ALA A 46 -17.67 -1.75 23.74
CA ALA A 46 -17.97 -3.16 23.47
C ALA A 46 -19.46 -3.39 23.12
N ARG A 47 -20.37 -2.63 23.75
CA ARG A 47 -21.79 -2.64 23.40
C ARG A 47 -22.15 -1.48 22.47
N PRO A 48 -23.02 -1.70 21.47
CA PRO A 48 -23.46 -0.64 20.57
C PRO A 48 -24.23 0.44 21.36
N PRO A 49 -23.99 1.74 21.09
CA PRO A 49 -24.82 2.80 21.63
C PRO A 49 -26.31 2.63 21.24
N ALA A 50 -27.21 3.15 22.08
CA ALA A 50 -28.64 3.20 21.76
C ALA A 50 -28.94 4.15 20.59
N GLN A 51 -28.17 5.23 20.48
CA GLN A 51 -28.22 6.18 19.38
C GLN A 51 -27.39 5.70 18.18
N PRO A 52 -27.70 6.14 16.95
CA PRO A 52 -26.89 5.82 15.79
C PRO A 52 -25.42 6.20 15.99
N ALA A 53 -24.51 5.30 15.63
CA ALA A 53 -23.09 5.48 15.82
C ALA A 53 -22.31 5.13 14.55
N ALA A 54 -21.48 6.06 14.08
CA ALA A 54 -20.65 5.91 12.89
C ALA A 54 -19.16 5.81 13.27
N VAL A 55 -18.41 5.03 12.49
CA VAL A 55 -16.96 4.88 12.60
C VAL A 55 -16.25 5.58 11.43
N PRO A 56 -15.09 6.23 11.65
CA PRO A 56 -14.31 6.82 10.58
C PRO A 56 -13.83 5.77 9.57
N VAL A 57 -13.87 6.08 8.28
CA VAL A 57 -13.34 5.15 7.24
C VAL A 57 -11.85 5.35 6.97
N TYR A 58 -11.34 6.57 7.19
CA TYR A 58 -9.92 6.92 7.11
C TYR A 58 -9.26 6.90 8.49
N ASP A 59 -7.95 6.65 8.51
CA ASP A 59 -7.08 6.84 9.67
C ASP A 59 -6.77 8.33 9.91
N ARG A 60 -6.00 8.63 10.96
CA ARG A 60 -5.59 10.01 11.29
C ARG A 60 -4.64 10.64 10.27
N ALA A 61 -3.99 9.83 9.43
CA ALA A 61 -3.11 10.26 8.35
C ALA A 61 -3.84 10.40 7.01
N ALA A 62 -5.19 10.38 7.01
CA ALA A 62 -6.03 10.45 5.81
C ALA A 62 -5.76 9.30 4.81
N ARG A 63 -5.40 8.12 5.31
CA ARG A 63 -5.27 6.87 4.54
C ARG A 63 -6.41 5.92 4.87
N THR A 64 -6.82 5.12 3.89
CA THR A 64 -7.82 4.05 4.07
C THR A 64 -7.25 2.72 3.60
N ASP A 65 -7.57 1.66 4.32
CA ASP A 65 -7.25 0.27 4.04
C ASP A 65 -8.43 -0.51 3.43
N LYS A 66 -9.47 0.21 3.02
CA LYS A 66 -10.74 -0.34 2.51
C LYS A 66 -11.41 0.61 1.52
N LEU A 67 -12.15 0.02 0.60
CA LEU A 67 -13.14 0.70 -0.23
C LEU A 67 -14.52 0.49 0.40
N VAL A 68 -15.23 1.59 0.64
CA VAL A 68 -16.56 1.59 1.25
C VAL A 68 -17.56 2.18 0.27
N LEU A 69 -18.62 1.44 -0.04
CA LEU A 69 -19.73 1.91 -0.87
C LEU A 69 -20.97 2.04 0.01
N ASP A 70 -21.50 3.25 0.13
CA ASP A 70 -22.72 3.55 0.88
C ASP A 70 -23.86 3.81 -0.10
N LEU A 71 -24.88 2.96 -0.08
CA LEU A 71 -26.00 3.00 -1.02
C LEU A 71 -27.26 3.43 -0.25
N ASP A 72 -27.77 4.65 -0.53
CA ASP A 72 -28.90 5.26 0.17
C ASP A 72 -30.17 5.21 -0.69
N ALA A 73 -31.31 4.93 -0.04
CA ALA A 73 -32.62 4.80 -0.68
C ALA A 73 -33.33 6.15 -0.89
N LYS A 74 -32.83 7.26 -0.33
CA LYS A 74 -33.51 8.57 -0.36
C LYS A 74 -34.04 9.02 -1.72
N ALA A 75 -33.22 8.90 -2.78
CA ALA A 75 -33.57 9.43 -4.11
C ALA A 75 -34.24 8.39 -5.03
N HIS A 76 -33.94 7.09 -4.85
CA HIS A 76 -34.28 6.05 -5.82
C HIS A 76 -35.02 4.84 -5.22
N GLY A 77 -35.23 4.84 -3.91
CA GLY A 77 -35.97 3.79 -3.18
C GLY A 77 -35.16 2.52 -2.90
N PRO A 78 -35.68 1.64 -2.02
CA PRO A 78 -34.97 0.45 -1.52
C PRO A 78 -34.75 -0.62 -2.60
N VAL A 79 -35.62 -0.71 -3.61
CA VAL A 79 -35.46 -1.65 -4.73
C VAL A 79 -34.25 -1.29 -5.58
N ALA A 80 -34.05 0.00 -5.87
CA ALA A 80 -32.87 0.47 -6.60
C ALA A 80 -31.58 0.22 -5.81
N VAL A 81 -31.60 0.46 -4.49
CA VAL A 81 -30.46 0.17 -3.61
C VAL A 81 -30.12 -1.32 -3.62
N ALA A 82 -31.10 -2.20 -3.52
CA ALA A 82 -30.85 -3.65 -3.56
C ALA A 82 -30.24 -4.09 -4.89
N ARG A 83 -30.74 -3.55 -6.02
CA ARG A 83 -30.19 -3.80 -7.36
C ARG A 83 -28.76 -3.29 -7.49
N ASP A 84 -28.51 -2.04 -7.10
CA ASP A 84 -27.20 -1.41 -7.21
C ASP A 84 -26.19 -2.09 -6.27
N ALA A 85 -26.62 -2.53 -5.08
CA ALA A 85 -25.78 -3.30 -4.16
C ALA A 85 -25.39 -4.67 -4.71
N ALA A 86 -26.33 -5.40 -5.30
CA ALA A 86 -26.04 -6.69 -5.94
C ALA A 86 -25.06 -6.52 -7.12
N ARG A 87 -25.27 -5.48 -7.93
CA ARG A 87 -24.40 -5.10 -9.06
C ARG A 87 -22.98 -4.75 -8.59
N ALA A 88 -22.87 -3.87 -7.60
CA ALA A 88 -21.60 -3.44 -7.04
C ALA A 88 -20.84 -4.62 -6.40
N ARG A 89 -21.54 -5.50 -5.66
CA ARG A 89 -20.96 -6.73 -5.11
C ARG A 89 -20.37 -7.61 -6.21
N ALA A 90 -21.14 -7.90 -7.26
CA ALA A 90 -20.67 -8.73 -8.37
C ALA A 90 -19.44 -8.14 -9.07
N TRP A 91 -19.39 -6.82 -9.25
CA TRP A 91 -18.23 -6.13 -9.82
C TRP A 91 -16.99 -6.20 -8.93
N LEU A 92 -17.17 -5.97 -7.63
CA LEU A 92 -16.10 -6.07 -6.65
C LEU A 92 -15.52 -7.50 -6.61
N GLU A 93 -16.38 -8.51 -6.50
CA GLU A 93 -15.98 -9.92 -6.45
C GLU A 93 -15.30 -10.38 -7.76
N ALA A 94 -15.80 -9.95 -8.92
CA ALA A 94 -15.14 -10.20 -10.22
C ALA A 94 -13.74 -9.58 -10.31
N CYS A 95 -13.45 -8.55 -9.51
CA CYS A 95 -12.14 -7.93 -9.38
C CYS A 95 -11.31 -8.50 -8.20
N GLY A 96 -11.73 -9.61 -7.59
CA GLY A 96 -11.02 -10.26 -6.50
C GLY A 96 -11.22 -9.61 -5.12
N ALA A 97 -12.30 -8.85 -4.93
CA ALA A 97 -12.66 -8.32 -3.61
C ALA A 97 -13.27 -9.41 -2.73
N ARG A 98 -12.95 -9.38 -1.43
CA ARG A 98 -13.72 -10.07 -0.38
C ARG A 98 -14.64 -9.06 0.27
N VAL A 99 -15.94 -9.17 0.04
CA VAL A 99 -16.92 -8.13 0.36
C VAL A 99 -17.73 -8.46 1.61
N VAL A 100 -17.61 -7.62 2.62
CA VAL A 100 -18.53 -7.58 3.78
C VAL A 100 -19.67 -6.63 3.43
N SER A 101 -20.92 -7.02 3.66
CA SER A 101 -22.05 -6.12 3.47
C SER A 101 -23.04 -6.16 4.61
N ASP A 102 -23.79 -5.08 4.73
CA ASP A 102 -24.87 -4.96 5.69
C ASP A 102 -26.01 -4.10 5.13
N ARG A 103 -27.17 -4.17 5.78
CA ARG A 103 -28.39 -3.48 5.37
C ARG A 103 -29.09 -2.81 6.54
N ASN A 104 -29.76 -1.68 6.27
CA ASN A 104 -30.75 -1.10 7.17
C ASN A 104 -32.14 -1.65 6.83
N PRO A 105 -32.78 -2.42 7.74
CA PRO A 105 -34.13 -2.95 7.50
C PRO A 105 -35.20 -1.87 7.31
N GLY A 106 -35.05 -0.70 7.92
CA GLY A 106 -36.07 0.35 7.92
C GLY A 106 -36.22 1.08 6.57
N ASN A 107 -35.09 1.40 5.93
CA ASN A 107 -35.09 2.19 4.68
C ASN A 107 -34.43 1.47 3.50
N GLY A 108 -33.89 0.27 3.69
CA GLY A 108 -33.24 -0.53 2.65
C GLY A 108 -31.84 -0.07 2.25
N GLY A 109 -31.26 0.95 2.90
CA GLY A 109 -29.89 1.39 2.68
C GLY A 109 -28.88 0.26 2.91
N ARG A 110 -27.80 0.21 2.13
CA ARG A 110 -26.83 -0.89 2.13
C ARG A 110 -25.40 -0.40 2.13
N HIS A 111 -24.52 -1.14 2.78
CA HIS A 111 -23.08 -0.90 2.74
C HIS A 111 -22.37 -2.09 2.12
N LEU A 112 -21.34 -1.83 1.33
CA LEU A 112 -20.38 -2.82 0.86
C LEU A 112 -18.98 -2.36 1.26
N LEU A 113 -18.23 -3.23 1.93
CA LEU A 113 -16.87 -2.97 2.38
C LEU A 113 -15.95 -4.01 1.77
N ALA A 114 -14.96 -3.55 1.00
CA ALA A 114 -13.88 -4.37 0.48
C ALA A 114 -12.56 -3.89 1.09
N PHE A 115 -11.99 -4.70 1.97
CA PHE A 115 -10.70 -4.39 2.59
C PHE A 115 -9.58 -4.66 1.58
N PHE A 116 -8.72 -3.68 1.33
CA PHE A 116 -7.57 -3.83 0.44
C PHE A 116 -6.58 -4.86 0.98
N ALA A 117 -5.69 -5.36 0.11
CA ALA A 117 -4.69 -6.33 0.51
C ALA A 117 -3.85 -5.79 1.68
N ALA A 118 -3.32 -6.71 2.50
CA ALA A 118 -2.50 -6.32 3.64
C ALA A 118 -1.32 -5.43 3.21
N GLY A 119 -1.20 -4.26 3.86
CA GLY A 119 -0.19 -3.25 3.54
C GLY A 119 -0.50 -2.40 2.30
N GLU A 120 -1.67 -2.52 1.67
CA GLU A 120 -2.21 -1.52 0.73
C GLU A 120 -3.06 -0.51 1.49
N THR A 121 -2.68 0.76 1.38
CA THR A 121 -3.53 1.86 1.82
C THR A 121 -3.57 2.89 0.72
N TYR A 122 -4.69 3.60 0.63
CA TYR A 122 -4.93 4.60 -0.40
C TYR A 122 -5.35 5.92 0.21
N SER A 123 -5.01 7.02 -0.46
CA SER A 123 -5.53 8.34 -0.15
C SER A 123 -6.90 8.55 -0.80
N ARG A 124 -7.58 9.63 -0.43
CA ARG A 124 -8.78 10.12 -1.13
C ARG A 124 -8.57 10.28 -2.65
N ALA A 125 -7.40 10.82 -3.04
CA ALA A 125 -7.09 11.09 -4.45
C ALA A 125 -6.96 9.80 -5.27
N ASP A 126 -6.49 8.71 -4.64
CA ASP A 126 -6.34 7.43 -5.32
C ASP A 126 -7.70 6.76 -5.57
N VAL A 127 -8.62 6.81 -4.60
CA VAL A 127 -9.94 6.14 -4.67
C VAL A 127 -10.98 6.93 -5.46
N GLU A 128 -10.85 8.26 -5.51
CA GLU A 128 -11.83 9.16 -6.10
C GLU A 128 -12.18 8.85 -7.57
N PRO A 129 -11.20 8.60 -8.48
CA PRO A 129 -11.51 8.28 -9.87
C PRO A 129 -12.36 7.02 -10.03
N VAL A 130 -12.17 6.02 -9.16
CA VAL A 130 -12.95 4.77 -9.18
C VAL A 130 -14.34 5.00 -8.64
N LEU A 131 -14.43 5.71 -7.51
CA LEU A 131 -15.69 6.04 -6.87
C LEU A 131 -16.62 6.85 -7.78
N ARG A 132 -16.10 7.86 -8.48
CA ARG A 132 -16.90 8.64 -9.45
C ARG A 132 -17.43 7.77 -10.57
N ARG A 133 -16.60 6.87 -11.14
CA ARG A 133 -17.05 5.92 -12.18
C ARG A 133 -18.11 4.93 -11.68
N LEU A 134 -18.01 4.52 -10.42
CA LEU A 134 -19.03 3.71 -9.78
C LEU A 134 -20.32 4.49 -9.61
N ALA A 135 -20.27 5.74 -9.15
CA ALA A 135 -21.45 6.61 -8.98
C ALA A 135 -22.15 6.90 -10.31
N ASP A 136 -21.40 7.06 -11.41
CA ASP A 136 -21.99 7.21 -12.76
C ASP A 136 -22.89 6.03 -13.16
N ARG A 137 -22.68 4.84 -12.56
CA ARG A 137 -23.37 3.59 -12.90
C ARG A 137 -24.24 3.03 -11.78
N LEU A 138 -24.12 3.58 -10.57
CA LEU A 138 -24.82 3.21 -9.34
C LEU A 138 -25.47 4.47 -8.78
N PRO A 139 -26.66 4.86 -9.27
CA PRO A 139 -27.31 6.12 -8.89
C PRO A 139 -27.58 6.26 -7.38
N THR A 140 -27.65 5.15 -6.65
CA THR A 140 -27.87 5.15 -5.20
C THR A 140 -26.61 5.34 -4.37
N LEU A 141 -25.42 5.39 -4.99
CA LEU A 141 -24.13 5.49 -4.30
C LEU A 141 -23.88 6.91 -3.77
N ASP A 142 -23.81 7.04 -2.44
CA ASP A 142 -23.30 8.24 -1.78
C ASP A 142 -21.76 8.20 -1.73
N LEU A 143 -21.15 9.19 -2.36
CA LEU A 143 -19.70 9.36 -2.40
C LEU A 143 -19.13 9.98 -1.13
N THR A 144 -19.98 10.66 -0.35
CA THR A 144 -19.58 11.49 0.80
C THR A 144 -18.72 10.74 1.82
N PRO A 145 -19.04 9.50 2.23
CA PRO A 145 -18.25 8.79 3.23
C PRO A 145 -16.79 8.59 2.81
N MET A 146 -16.51 8.37 1.51
CA MET A 146 -15.16 8.13 1.02
C MET A 146 -14.48 9.39 0.47
N LEU A 147 -15.21 10.35 -0.07
CA LEU A 147 -14.62 11.59 -0.59
C LEU A 147 -14.29 12.62 0.49
N ASN A 148 -14.65 12.37 1.75
CA ASN A 148 -14.28 13.22 2.87
C ASN A 148 -13.23 12.54 3.76
N ALA A 149 -11.95 12.72 3.47
CA ALA A 149 -10.88 12.02 4.18
C ALA A 149 -10.80 12.34 5.69
N ARG A 150 -11.24 13.53 6.11
CA ARG A 150 -11.17 13.98 7.51
C ARG A 150 -12.37 13.52 8.34
N THR A 151 -13.55 13.50 7.73
CA THR A 151 -14.80 13.31 8.45
C THR A 151 -15.70 12.20 7.89
N GLY A 152 -15.27 11.53 6.84
CA GLY A 152 -15.94 10.37 6.26
C GLY A 152 -16.12 9.26 7.29
N SER A 153 -17.37 8.86 7.49
CA SER A 153 -17.74 7.87 8.49
C SER A 153 -18.96 7.08 8.06
N ILE A 154 -19.05 5.84 8.51
CA ILE A 154 -20.12 4.89 8.17
C ILE A 154 -20.68 4.24 9.43
N THR A 155 -21.97 3.89 9.42
CA THR A 155 -22.58 3.11 10.52
C THR A 155 -22.28 1.62 10.32
N PRO A 156 -21.47 0.98 11.18
CA PRO A 156 -21.11 -0.43 11.00
C PRO A 156 -22.28 -1.36 11.37
N PRO A 157 -22.19 -2.66 11.03
CA PRO A 157 -23.15 -3.67 11.48
C PRO A 157 -23.37 -3.64 13.01
N GLY A 158 -24.62 -3.77 13.44
CA GLY A 158 -25.04 -3.67 14.84
C GLY A 158 -25.28 -2.25 15.37
N SER A 159 -24.90 -1.21 14.61
CA SER A 159 -25.22 0.19 14.95
C SER A 159 -26.71 0.46 14.84
N ALA A 160 -27.26 1.30 15.73
CA ALA A 160 -28.63 1.79 15.59
C ALA A 160 -28.77 2.69 14.36
N THR A 161 -29.96 2.75 13.77
CA THR A 161 -30.29 3.60 12.63
C THR A 161 -31.31 4.67 13.05
N ARG A 162 -31.43 5.74 12.25
CA ARG A 162 -32.32 6.87 12.55
C ARG A 162 -33.79 6.46 12.63
N ASP A 163 -34.15 5.41 11.89
CA ASP A 163 -35.51 4.91 11.76
C ASP A 163 -35.88 3.92 12.90
N GLY A 164 -35.09 3.85 13.97
CA GLY A 164 -35.33 2.97 15.12
C GLY A 164 -34.92 1.51 14.92
N HIS A 165 -34.32 1.17 13.78
CA HIS A 165 -33.77 -0.16 13.51
C HIS A 165 -32.27 -0.23 13.85
N PHE A 166 -31.62 -1.34 13.50
CA PHE A 166 -30.16 -1.49 13.54
C PHE A 166 -29.64 -2.04 12.22
N ARG A 167 -28.38 -1.73 11.88
CA ARG A 167 -27.71 -2.29 10.70
C ARG A 167 -27.53 -3.79 10.90
N VAL A 168 -28.00 -4.59 9.93
CA VAL A 168 -27.96 -6.05 9.96
C VAL A 168 -26.89 -6.54 9.00
N LEU A 169 -25.92 -7.30 9.50
CA LEU A 169 -24.90 -7.96 8.69
C LEU A 169 -25.56 -8.92 7.68
N ASP A 170 -25.08 -8.92 6.44
CA ASP A 170 -25.44 -9.94 5.47
C ASP A 170 -24.48 -11.14 5.61
N GLY A 171 -25.02 -12.36 5.69
CA GLY A 171 -24.22 -13.58 5.88
C GLY A 171 -23.84 -13.85 7.35
N SER A 172 -22.85 -14.70 7.57
CA SER A 172 -22.38 -15.06 8.91
C SER A 172 -21.30 -14.08 9.42
N LEU A 173 -21.19 -13.95 10.75
CA LEU A 173 -20.11 -13.18 11.36
C LEU A 173 -18.73 -13.79 11.07
N GLU A 174 -18.66 -15.11 10.95
CA GLU A 174 -17.42 -15.83 10.63
C GLU A 174 -16.91 -15.49 9.24
N ASP A 175 -17.78 -15.49 8.23
CA ASP A 175 -17.42 -15.10 6.86
C ASP A 175 -16.97 -13.64 6.78
N ALA A 176 -17.66 -12.75 7.50
CA ALA A 176 -17.27 -11.34 7.56
C ALA A 176 -15.88 -11.17 8.18
N LEU A 177 -15.59 -11.89 9.27
CA LEU A 177 -14.27 -11.91 9.89
C LEU A 177 -13.20 -12.53 8.99
N ALA A 178 -13.53 -13.59 8.26
CA ALA A 178 -12.64 -14.20 7.29
C ALA A 178 -12.28 -13.20 6.19
N ALA A 179 -13.25 -12.45 5.66
CA ALA A 179 -13.03 -11.41 4.67
C ALA A 179 -12.12 -10.27 5.20
N VAL A 180 -12.34 -9.81 6.44
CA VAL A 180 -11.49 -8.80 7.10
C VAL A 180 -10.05 -9.31 7.28
N ARG A 181 -9.87 -10.58 7.66
CA ARG A 181 -8.55 -11.16 7.94
C ARG A 181 -7.79 -11.50 6.67
N GLN A 182 -8.44 -12.14 5.71
CA GLN A 182 -7.84 -12.59 4.46
C GLN A 182 -7.58 -11.43 3.49
N ARG A 183 -8.36 -10.35 3.60
CA ARG A 183 -8.31 -9.17 2.73
C ARG A 183 -8.62 -9.51 1.27
N SER A 184 -8.77 -8.48 0.44
CA SER A 184 -8.94 -8.64 -1.01
C SER A 184 -7.62 -8.91 -1.70
N GLU A 185 -7.67 -9.43 -2.93
CA GLU A 185 -6.48 -9.66 -3.74
C GLU A 185 -5.71 -8.34 -4.01
N PRO A 186 -4.36 -8.33 -3.99
CA PRO A 186 -3.53 -7.13 -4.21
C PRO A 186 -3.89 -6.41 -5.51
N GLY A 187 -3.89 -5.06 -5.54
CA GLY A 187 -4.22 -4.30 -6.76
C GLY A 187 -5.72 -4.24 -7.11
N LEU A 188 -6.61 -4.46 -6.13
CA LEU A 188 -8.07 -4.41 -6.30
C LEU A 188 -8.54 -3.12 -6.99
N LEU A 189 -8.01 -1.97 -6.57
CA LEU A 189 -8.44 -0.66 -7.09
C LEU A 189 -8.17 -0.53 -8.60
N GLU A 190 -7.04 -1.03 -9.09
CA GLU A 190 -6.67 -0.99 -10.50
C GLU A 190 -7.46 -2.01 -11.33
N ARG A 191 -7.73 -3.20 -10.79
CA ARG A 191 -8.64 -4.16 -11.44
C ARG A 191 -10.05 -3.59 -11.57
N LEU A 192 -10.54 -2.86 -10.57
CA LEU A 192 -11.82 -2.14 -10.70
C LEU A 192 -11.77 -1.09 -11.81
N ARG A 193 -10.68 -0.32 -11.92
CA ARG A 193 -10.50 0.66 -13.01
C ARG A 193 -10.52 0.00 -14.38
N ALA A 194 -9.89 -1.16 -14.51
CA ALA A 194 -9.89 -1.98 -15.72
C ALA A 194 -11.30 -2.47 -16.07
N PHE A 195 -11.97 -3.06 -15.08
CA PHE A 195 -13.28 -3.66 -15.23
C PHE A 195 -14.36 -2.65 -15.62
N LEU A 196 -14.32 -1.45 -15.04
CA LEU A 196 -15.23 -0.35 -15.35
C LEU A 196 -14.91 0.34 -16.69
N GLY A 197 -13.79 -0.01 -17.31
CA GLY A 197 -13.24 0.56 -18.53
C GLY A 197 -12.47 1.87 -18.28
N PRO A 198 -11.47 2.20 -19.13
CA PRO A 198 -10.96 3.56 -19.21
C PRO A 198 -12.15 4.45 -19.62
N GLY A 199 -12.49 5.47 -18.84
CA GLY A 199 -13.66 6.30 -19.13
C GLY A 199 -13.63 6.90 -20.55
N ALA A 200 -14.75 7.47 -20.99
CA ALA A 200 -14.78 8.25 -22.23
C ALA A 200 -13.65 9.29 -22.23
N PRO A 201 -13.01 9.55 -23.39
CA PRO A 201 -11.94 10.52 -23.49
C PRO A 201 -12.48 11.89 -23.05
N GLU A 202 -11.91 12.44 -21.99
CA GLU A 202 -12.05 13.85 -21.68
C GLU A 202 -11.43 14.63 -22.85
N ALA A 203 -12.23 15.44 -23.54
CA ALA A 203 -11.73 16.38 -24.53
C ALA A 203 -10.97 17.48 -23.76
N VAL A 204 -9.66 17.27 -23.57
CA VAL A 204 -8.72 18.25 -23.00
C VAL A 204 -7.73 18.63 -24.10
N PRO A 205 -7.30 19.91 -24.17
CA PRO A 205 -6.76 20.52 -25.39
C PRO A 205 -5.48 19.87 -25.91
N THR A 206 -5.28 20.00 -27.22
CA THR A 206 -4.10 19.66 -28.02
C THR A 206 -2.78 19.76 -27.25
N PRO A 207 -1.90 18.72 -27.33
CA PRO A 207 -0.68 18.66 -26.56
C PRO A 207 0.39 19.62 -27.10
N ALA A 208 0.95 20.44 -26.20
CA ALA A 208 2.27 21.04 -26.41
C ALA A 208 3.36 20.04 -25.99
N ALA A 209 4.30 19.81 -26.91
CA ALA A 209 5.52 19.02 -26.83
C ALA A 209 5.38 17.48 -26.81
N PRO A 210 6.04 16.76 -27.75
CA PRO A 210 6.15 15.32 -27.71
C PRO A 210 7.12 14.90 -26.59
N LEU A 211 6.65 14.08 -25.65
CA LEU A 211 7.52 13.29 -24.78
C LEU A 211 8.34 12.33 -25.66
N PRO A 212 9.67 12.21 -25.48
CA PRO A 212 10.47 11.27 -26.26
C PRO A 212 10.03 9.83 -26.00
N ALA A 213 9.93 9.07 -27.09
CA ALA A 213 9.36 7.73 -27.14
C ALA A 213 10.07 6.74 -26.20
N THR A 214 9.26 6.02 -25.41
CA THR A 214 9.59 4.83 -24.63
C THR A 214 9.92 3.62 -25.53
N ALA A 215 10.93 3.72 -26.39
CA ALA A 215 11.29 2.64 -27.31
C ALA A 215 11.88 1.40 -26.60
N SER A 216 12.48 1.56 -25.41
CA SER A 216 13.19 0.46 -24.74
C SER A 216 12.30 -0.46 -23.89
N ALA A 217 11.17 0.03 -23.35
CA ALA A 217 10.24 -0.79 -22.56
C ALA A 217 9.27 -1.64 -23.43
N SER A 218 9.07 -1.27 -24.69
CA SER A 218 8.11 -1.93 -25.57
C SER A 218 8.59 -3.31 -26.05
N ALA A 219 9.90 -3.51 -26.20
CA ALA A 219 10.47 -4.78 -26.64
C ALA A 219 10.43 -5.87 -25.54
N ASP A 220 10.43 -5.49 -24.26
CA ASP A 220 10.39 -6.42 -23.14
C ASP A 220 8.97 -6.89 -22.78
N LEU A 221 7.98 -6.07 -23.14
CA LEU A 221 6.58 -6.31 -22.82
C LEU A 221 5.86 -7.09 -23.92
N TRP A 222 6.15 -6.77 -25.18
CA TRP A 222 5.51 -7.34 -26.35
C TRP A 222 6.46 -8.32 -27.06
N GLU A 223 5.93 -9.44 -27.53
CA GLU A 223 6.59 -10.32 -28.51
C GLU A 223 5.88 -10.21 -29.85
N GLY A 224 6.63 -10.43 -30.94
CA GLY A 224 6.13 -10.18 -32.29
C GLY A 224 6.22 -8.71 -32.70
N ALA A 225 5.77 -8.41 -33.92
CA ALA A 225 5.81 -7.06 -34.48
C ALA A 225 4.49 -6.74 -35.21
N GLY A 226 4.15 -5.46 -35.29
CA GLY A 226 2.95 -5.00 -36.00
C GLY A 226 1.67 -5.62 -35.42
N ALA A 227 0.82 -6.17 -36.30
CA ALA A 227 -0.45 -6.76 -35.90
C ALA A 227 -0.32 -8.09 -35.12
N ASP A 228 0.82 -8.76 -35.23
CA ASP A 228 1.11 -10.01 -34.51
C ASP A 228 1.75 -9.74 -33.14
N ALA A 229 1.97 -8.47 -32.79
CA ALA A 229 2.47 -8.10 -31.48
C ALA A 229 1.45 -8.50 -30.40
N ARG A 230 1.90 -9.31 -29.44
CA ARG A 230 1.11 -9.75 -28.29
C ARG A 230 1.91 -9.63 -27.00
N LEU A 231 1.18 -9.56 -25.91
CA LEU A 231 1.76 -9.47 -24.58
C LEU A 231 2.53 -10.76 -24.26
N ARG A 232 3.80 -10.67 -23.87
CA ARG A 232 4.60 -11.88 -23.55
C ARG A 232 3.97 -12.67 -22.41
N ALA A 233 4.10 -13.99 -22.46
CA ALA A 233 3.53 -14.94 -21.49
C ALA A 233 3.66 -14.53 -20.00
N PRO A 234 4.79 -13.94 -19.53
CA PRO A 234 4.92 -13.53 -18.13
C PRO A 234 3.92 -12.45 -17.69
N TRP A 235 3.43 -11.64 -18.61
CA TRP A 235 2.56 -10.49 -18.34
C TRP A 235 1.07 -10.78 -18.63
N GLN A 236 0.76 -12.01 -19.05
CA GLN A 236 -0.61 -12.39 -19.39
C GLN A 236 -1.43 -12.76 -18.14
N CYS A 237 -2.65 -12.23 -18.07
CA CYS A 237 -3.71 -12.67 -17.17
C CYS A 237 -4.09 -14.13 -17.47
N ARG A 238 -4.01 -15.01 -16.48
CA ARG A 238 -4.52 -16.40 -16.58
C ARG A 238 -6.02 -16.54 -16.26
N THR A 239 -6.64 -15.54 -15.65
CA THR A 239 -8.09 -15.56 -15.37
C THR A 239 -8.89 -15.54 -16.68
N PRO A 240 -10.03 -16.24 -16.80
CA PRO A 240 -10.87 -16.16 -17.99
C PRO A 240 -11.35 -14.73 -18.23
N VAL A 241 -11.63 -14.37 -19.49
CA VAL A 241 -12.27 -13.08 -19.80
C VAL A 241 -13.59 -13.02 -19.01
N PRO A 242 -13.89 -11.92 -18.29
CA PRO A 242 -15.13 -11.85 -17.52
C PRO A 242 -16.33 -12.14 -18.41
N ALA A 243 -17.25 -12.99 -17.95
CA ALA A 243 -18.37 -13.49 -18.77
C ALA A 243 -19.18 -12.37 -19.43
N ALA A 244 -19.38 -11.25 -18.75
CA ALA A 244 -20.09 -10.09 -19.30
C ALA A 244 -19.29 -9.32 -20.39
N VAL A 245 -17.96 -9.39 -20.38
CA VAL A 245 -17.08 -8.89 -21.46
C VAL A 245 -17.19 -9.80 -22.68
N LEU A 246 -17.17 -11.12 -22.49
CA LEU A 246 -17.41 -12.08 -23.57
C LEU A 246 -18.81 -11.96 -24.16
N ALA A 247 -19.84 -11.81 -23.32
CA ALA A 247 -21.22 -11.67 -23.77
C ALA A 247 -21.42 -10.45 -24.70
N PHE A 248 -20.74 -9.32 -24.45
CA PHE A 248 -20.76 -8.19 -25.38
C PHE A 248 -20.01 -8.51 -26.67
N ALA A 249 -18.84 -9.18 -26.61
CA ALA A 249 -18.12 -9.58 -27.81
C ALA A 249 -18.96 -10.50 -28.71
N GLU A 250 -19.68 -11.46 -28.12
CA GLU A 250 -20.54 -12.40 -28.83
C GLU A 250 -21.83 -11.75 -29.34
N THR A 251 -22.55 -11.00 -28.51
CA THR A 251 -23.92 -10.56 -28.83
C THR A 251 -24.04 -9.09 -29.24
N GLY A 252 -23.07 -8.25 -28.89
CA GLY A 252 -23.09 -6.80 -29.12
C GLY A 252 -24.06 -6.07 -28.18
N ALA A 253 -24.74 -6.82 -27.31
CA ALA A 253 -25.63 -6.30 -26.29
C ALA A 253 -24.80 -5.71 -25.15
N LEU A 254 -25.07 -4.45 -24.81
CA LEU A 254 -24.53 -3.88 -23.58
C LEU A 254 -25.10 -4.65 -22.40
N PRO A 255 -24.30 -4.99 -21.38
CA PRO A 255 -24.77 -5.69 -20.20
C PRO A 255 -25.96 -4.96 -19.56
N ALA A 256 -26.98 -5.71 -19.18
CA ALA A 256 -28.15 -5.18 -18.46
C ALA A 256 -27.77 -4.52 -17.11
N ASP A 257 -26.56 -4.81 -16.62
CA ASP A 257 -26.00 -4.19 -15.44
C ASP A 257 -25.41 -2.79 -15.68
N GLY A 258 -25.50 -2.22 -16.89
CA GLY A 258 -25.16 -0.82 -17.15
C GLY A 258 -23.68 -0.47 -16.91
N ARG A 259 -22.78 -1.47 -16.85
CA ARG A 259 -21.36 -1.24 -16.56
C ARG A 259 -20.61 -0.42 -17.61
N TRP A 260 -21.16 -0.30 -18.82
CA TRP A 260 -20.58 0.52 -19.89
C TRP A 260 -21.63 1.53 -20.37
N PRO A 261 -21.34 2.84 -20.28
CA PRO A 261 -22.24 3.90 -20.76
C PRO A 261 -22.48 3.85 -22.27
N SER A 262 -21.50 3.36 -23.04
CA SER A 262 -21.63 3.20 -24.48
C SER A 262 -20.94 1.94 -25.01
N ARG A 263 -21.24 1.62 -26.27
CA ARG A 263 -20.56 0.54 -27.01
C ARG A 263 -19.07 0.78 -27.17
N SER A 264 -18.57 2.02 -27.09
CA SER A 264 -17.14 2.30 -27.21
C SER A 264 -16.35 1.84 -25.99
N GLU A 265 -16.86 2.04 -24.78
CA GLU A 265 -16.23 1.52 -23.55
C GLU A 265 -16.32 -0.01 -23.50
N ALA A 266 -17.41 -0.58 -24.01
CA ALA A 266 -17.56 -2.02 -24.14
C ALA A 266 -16.53 -2.64 -25.09
N ARG A 267 -16.32 -2.03 -26.28
CA ARG A 267 -15.25 -2.43 -27.21
C ARG A 267 -13.87 -2.31 -26.55
N ALA A 268 -13.63 -1.19 -25.85
CA ALA A 268 -12.36 -0.99 -25.16
C ALA A 268 -12.12 -2.03 -24.05
N ALA A 269 -13.14 -2.42 -23.30
CA ALA A 269 -13.06 -3.46 -22.27
C ALA A 269 -12.76 -4.84 -22.87
N VAL A 270 -13.34 -5.19 -24.03
CA VAL A 270 -13.02 -6.43 -24.75
C VAL A 270 -11.55 -6.43 -25.20
N LEU A 271 -11.11 -5.38 -25.90
CA LEU A 271 -9.73 -5.29 -26.40
C LEU A 271 -8.69 -5.26 -25.26
N ALA A 272 -9.00 -4.56 -24.17
CA ALA A 272 -8.17 -4.57 -22.96
C ALA A 272 -8.09 -5.98 -22.33
N ALA A 273 -9.22 -6.68 -22.23
CA ALA A 273 -9.26 -8.01 -21.63
C ALA A 273 -8.52 -9.05 -22.48
N THR A 274 -8.60 -8.98 -23.81
CA THR A 274 -7.91 -9.91 -24.73
C THR A 274 -6.41 -9.60 -24.82
N ALA A 275 -6.03 -8.33 -24.93
CA ALA A 275 -4.62 -7.91 -24.92
C ALA A 275 -3.91 -8.34 -23.63
N LEU A 276 -4.58 -8.17 -22.47
CA LEU A 276 -4.06 -8.67 -21.19
C LEU A 276 -3.92 -10.19 -21.12
N ARG A 277 -4.57 -10.95 -22.00
CA ARG A 277 -4.48 -12.42 -22.07
C ARG A 277 -3.56 -12.89 -23.20
N GLY A 278 -2.76 -11.99 -23.76
CA GLY A 278 -1.76 -12.34 -24.77
C GLY A 278 -2.28 -12.49 -26.18
N TRP A 279 -3.46 -11.94 -26.48
CA TRP A 279 -3.96 -11.92 -27.85
C TRP A 279 -3.24 -10.82 -28.64
N SER A 280 -2.96 -11.08 -29.91
CA SER A 280 -2.52 -10.08 -30.89
C SER A 280 -3.72 -9.46 -31.62
N LEU A 281 -3.47 -8.39 -32.39
CA LEU A 281 -4.50 -7.81 -33.26
C LEU A 281 -4.94 -8.83 -34.33
N THR A 282 -4.01 -9.64 -34.83
CA THR A 282 -4.30 -10.75 -35.75
C THR A 282 -5.24 -11.79 -35.11
N ASP A 283 -5.01 -12.15 -33.84
CA ASP A 283 -5.89 -13.08 -33.12
C ASP A 283 -7.30 -12.49 -32.95
N VAL A 284 -7.38 -11.21 -32.57
CA VAL A 284 -8.66 -10.50 -32.46
C VAL A 284 -9.38 -10.47 -33.81
N ARG A 285 -8.70 -10.15 -34.91
CA ARG A 285 -9.27 -10.17 -36.27
C ARG A 285 -9.81 -11.55 -36.64
N ALA A 286 -9.02 -12.60 -36.41
CA ALA A 286 -9.43 -13.97 -36.70
C ALA A 286 -10.67 -14.38 -35.89
N HIS A 287 -10.78 -13.90 -34.64
CA HIS A 287 -11.91 -14.18 -33.75
C HIS A 287 -13.15 -13.32 -33.99
N LEU A 288 -13.10 -12.25 -34.80
CA LEU A 288 -14.27 -11.43 -35.09
C LEU A 288 -15.42 -12.22 -35.73
N THR A 289 -15.12 -13.31 -36.44
CA THR A 289 -16.12 -14.22 -37.02
C THR A 289 -16.91 -14.97 -35.95
N ALA A 290 -16.29 -15.27 -34.80
CA ALA A 290 -16.91 -15.86 -33.62
C ALA A 290 -17.53 -14.81 -32.68
N TRP A 291 -17.22 -13.52 -32.87
CA TRP A 291 -17.71 -12.38 -32.08
C TRP A 291 -18.55 -11.42 -32.93
N PRO A 292 -19.76 -11.84 -33.38
CA PRO A 292 -20.59 -11.03 -34.27
C PRO A 292 -21.01 -9.71 -33.63
N GLY A 293 -21.16 -9.68 -32.30
CA GLY A 293 -21.38 -8.47 -31.51
C GLY A 293 -20.27 -7.43 -31.66
N MET A 294 -19.03 -7.86 -31.53
CA MET A 294 -17.84 -7.00 -31.70
C MET A 294 -17.71 -6.53 -33.15
N ALA A 295 -17.93 -7.42 -34.13
CA ALA A 295 -17.88 -7.10 -35.55
C ALA A 295 -18.94 -6.03 -35.92
N GLN A 296 -20.18 -6.20 -35.46
CA GLN A 296 -21.26 -5.24 -35.68
C GLN A 296 -20.97 -3.89 -35.02
N ALA A 297 -20.30 -3.87 -33.87
CA ALA A 297 -19.92 -2.65 -33.18
C ALA A 297 -18.91 -1.78 -33.98
N TYR A 298 -18.14 -2.39 -34.89
CA TYR A 298 -17.24 -1.70 -35.82
C TYR A 298 -17.86 -1.43 -37.21
N ALA A 299 -18.90 -2.17 -37.61
CA ALA A 299 -19.55 -2.03 -38.93
C ALA A 299 -20.11 -0.61 -39.23
N ARG A 300 -20.34 0.20 -38.19
CA ARG A 300 -20.79 1.60 -38.33
C ARG A 300 -19.71 2.56 -38.85
N TYR A 301 -18.44 2.18 -38.82
CA TYR A 301 -17.35 3.03 -39.28
C TYR A 301 -17.16 2.86 -40.78
N ARG A 302 -16.80 3.96 -41.46
CA ARG A 302 -16.50 3.96 -42.90
C ARG A 302 -15.38 2.96 -43.26
N ASP A 303 -14.46 2.77 -42.33
CA ASP A 303 -13.37 1.81 -42.42
C ASP A 303 -13.28 1.04 -41.07
N PRO A 304 -14.03 -0.07 -40.93
CA PRO A 304 -14.09 -0.85 -39.69
C PRO A 304 -12.73 -1.37 -39.25
N GLU A 305 -11.88 -1.76 -40.21
CA GLU A 305 -10.57 -2.35 -39.97
C GLU A 305 -9.58 -1.32 -39.42
N ARG A 306 -9.56 -0.12 -40.01
CA ARG A 306 -8.75 0.99 -39.50
C ARG A 306 -9.20 1.43 -38.11
N ALA A 307 -10.51 1.48 -37.85
CA ALA A 307 -11.05 1.86 -36.54
C ALA A 307 -10.66 0.85 -35.45
N LEU A 308 -10.74 -0.45 -35.73
CA LEU A 308 -10.28 -1.51 -34.83
C LEU A 308 -8.78 -1.40 -34.55
N SER A 309 -7.97 -1.23 -35.59
CA SER A 309 -6.51 -1.11 -35.47
C SER A 309 -6.10 0.10 -34.61
N GLN A 310 -6.79 1.23 -34.75
CA GLN A 310 -6.55 2.43 -33.94
C GLN A 310 -7.00 2.28 -32.49
N ASP A 311 -8.15 1.65 -32.23
CA ASP A 311 -8.61 1.35 -30.88
C ASP A 311 -7.64 0.36 -30.19
N TRP A 312 -7.16 -0.66 -30.91
CA TRP A 312 -6.16 -1.61 -30.42
C TRP A 312 -4.85 -0.94 -30.03
N ASP A 313 -4.25 -0.16 -30.94
CA ASP A 313 -3.00 0.55 -30.68
C ASP A 313 -3.14 1.49 -29.47
N ARG A 314 -4.25 2.23 -29.40
CA ARG A 314 -4.53 3.13 -28.28
C ARG A 314 -4.63 2.39 -26.95
N ILE A 315 -5.31 1.23 -26.91
CA ILE A 315 -5.47 0.44 -25.70
C ILE A 315 -4.13 -0.19 -25.31
N CYS A 316 -3.40 -0.77 -26.26
CA CYS A 316 -2.11 -1.38 -26.01
C CYS A 316 -1.07 -0.36 -25.51
N THR A 317 -1.01 0.83 -26.11
CA THR A 317 -0.02 1.86 -25.77
C THR A 317 -0.40 2.69 -24.54
N ARG A 318 -1.66 3.14 -24.42
CA ARG A 318 -2.07 4.06 -23.35
C ARG A 318 -2.62 3.38 -22.12
N TRP A 319 -2.96 2.09 -22.22
CA TRP A 319 -3.62 1.38 -21.13
C TRP A 319 -2.93 0.07 -20.75
N VAL A 320 -2.68 -0.84 -21.68
CA VAL A 320 -2.01 -2.10 -21.35
C VAL A 320 -0.55 -1.86 -21.00
N ALA A 321 0.22 -1.13 -21.81
CA ALA A 321 1.65 -0.94 -21.55
C ALA A 321 1.97 -0.29 -20.18
N PRO A 322 1.24 0.72 -19.71
CA PRO A 322 1.46 1.28 -18.38
C PRO A 322 0.99 0.37 -17.23
N HIS A 323 0.06 -0.57 -17.46
CA HIS A 323 -0.60 -1.34 -16.39
C HIS A 323 -0.31 -2.86 -16.44
N ALA A 324 0.34 -3.39 -17.49
CA ALA A 324 0.55 -4.83 -17.70
C ALA A 324 1.39 -5.50 -16.61
N HIS A 325 2.26 -4.74 -15.93
CA HIS A 325 3.01 -5.24 -14.79
C HIS A 325 2.09 -5.77 -13.67
N LEU A 326 0.93 -5.14 -13.46
CA LEU A 326 -0.05 -5.46 -12.42
C LEU A 326 -0.75 -6.83 -12.60
N PHE A 327 -0.51 -7.51 -13.72
CA PHE A 327 -1.23 -8.71 -14.15
C PHE A 327 -0.35 -9.96 -14.33
N ARG A 328 0.91 -9.91 -13.86
CA ARG A 328 1.87 -11.03 -13.97
C ARG A 328 1.34 -12.31 -13.33
N SER A 329 1.48 -13.41 -14.06
CA SER A 329 1.16 -14.75 -13.52
C SER A 329 2.15 -15.19 -12.45
N SER A 330 1.66 -15.90 -11.44
CA SER A 330 2.44 -16.51 -10.35
C SER A 330 3.27 -17.74 -10.76
N GLU A 331 3.32 -18.08 -12.07
CA GLU A 331 3.81 -19.38 -12.56
C GLU A 331 5.21 -19.36 -13.21
N HIS A 332 6.05 -18.36 -12.93
CA HIS A 332 7.50 -18.48 -13.18
C HIS A 332 8.29 -18.56 -11.87
N ARG A 333 8.23 -19.75 -11.26
CA ARG A 333 9.37 -20.36 -10.58
C ARG A 333 10.11 -21.19 -11.62
N GLU A 334 11.21 -20.68 -12.18
CA GLU A 334 12.32 -21.48 -12.72
C GLU A 334 13.57 -20.56 -12.80
N PRO A 335 14.78 -21.05 -12.47
CA PRO A 335 15.92 -20.25 -11.99
C PRO A 335 16.93 -19.90 -13.11
N GLY A 336 16.44 -19.40 -14.24
CA GLY A 336 17.24 -19.41 -15.48
C GLY A 336 17.30 -18.11 -16.28
N LEU A 337 17.22 -16.92 -15.70
CA LEU A 337 17.48 -15.66 -16.43
C LEU A 337 18.15 -14.62 -15.54
N THR A 338 19.41 -14.88 -15.22
CA THR A 338 20.35 -13.91 -14.61
C THR A 338 21.10 -13.20 -15.74
N PRO A 339 20.84 -11.92 -16.04
CA PRO A 339 21.84 -11.06 -16.66
C PRO A 339 22.87 -10.61 -15.59
N PRO A 340 24.12 -10.32 -15.98
CA PRO A 340 25.25 -10.34 -15.06
C PRO A 340 25.37 -9.08 -14.19
N ARG A 341 25.60 -9.35 -12.89
CA ARG A 341 26.33 -8.57 -11.86
C ARG A 341 25.94 -7.10 -11.62
N VAL A 342 24.98 -6.91 -10.70
CA VAL A 342 25.30 -6.46 -9.33
C VAL A 342 24.63 -7.48 -8.41
N SER A 343 25.43 -8.31 -7.77
CA SER A 343 24.97 -9.54 -7.11
C SER A 343 23.84 -9.29 -6.11
N GLN A 344 22.65 -9.80 -6.44
CA GLN A 344 21.70 -10.29 -5.46
C GLN A 344 22.46 -11.17 -4.47
N ARG A 345 22.61 -10.70 -3.23
CA ARG A 345 23.02 -11.56 -2.13
C ARG A 345 21.80 -11.83 -1.27
N SER A 346 21.65 -13.12 -1.02
CA SER A 346 20.78 -13.80 -0.09
C SER A 346 20.42 -12.99 1.16
N ASN A 347 19.29 -13.33 1.78
CA ASN A 347 18.83 -12.82 3.08
C ASN A 347 19.75 -13.25 4.25
N THR A 348 21.01 -13.58 3.96
CA THR A 348 22.02 -14.05 4.91
C THR A 348 22.52 -12.85 5.71
N PRO A 349 22.60 -12.96 7.05
CA PRO A 349 23.11 -11.90 7.90
C PRO A 349 24.49 -11.42 7.46
N ILE A 350 24.69 -10.10 7.38
CA ILE A 350 26.02 -9.52 7.14
C ILE A 350 26.76 -9.50 8.50
N SER A 351 27.87 -10.21 8.60
CA SER A 351 28.71 -10.28 9.82
C SER A 351 29.61 -9.05 9.99
N ALA A 352 29.05 -7.84 10.00
CA ALA A 352 29.79 -6.63 10.36
C ALA A 352 29.44 -6.25 11.81
N THR A 353 30.35 -6.54 12.76
CA THR A 353 30.13 -6.39 14.21
C THR A 353 29.65 -4.99 14.60
N SER A 354 30.22 -3.94 14.00
CA SER A 354 29.84 -2.54 14.28
C SER A 354 28.39 -2.20 13.91
N HIS A 355 27.87 -2.73 12.79
CA HIS A 355 26.48 -2.48 12.37
C HIS A 355 25.49 -3.21 13.29
N ARG A 356 25.86 -4.41 13.75
CA ARG A 356 25.05 -5.20 14.67
C ARG A 356 24.99 -4.56 16.06
N GLU A 357 26.12 -4.05 16.56
CA GLU A 357 26.20 -3.30 17.81
C GLU A 357 25.38 -2.01 17.76
N TRP A 358 25.51 -1.23 16.68
CA TRP A 358 24.68 -0.05 16.47
C TRP A 358 23.19 -0.40 16.46
N LEU A 359 22.81 -1.43 15.69
CA LEU A 359 21.41 -1.84 15.57
C LEU A 359 20.83 -2.31 16.91
N ALA A 360 21.62 -3.00 17.73
CA ALA A 360 21.22 -3.42 19.06
C ALA A 360 20.97 -2.24 20.01
N ARG A 361 21.80 -1.20 19.96
CA ARG A 361 21.55 0.06 20.70
C ARG A 361 20.36 0.82 20.14
N ALA A 362 20.17 0.84 18.83
CA ALA A 362 19.04 1.47 18.17
C ALA A 362 17.71 0.78 18.53
N TYR A 363 17.70 -0.54 18.68
CA TYR A 363 16.55 -1.31 19.19
C TYR A 363 16.19 -0.91 20.62
N ALA A 364 17.18 -0.91 21.53
CA ALA A 364 16.99 -0.50 22.92
C ALA A 364 16.48 0.94 23.02
N TRP A 365 17.06 1.85 22.22
CA TRP A 365 16.60 3.24 22.15
C TRP A 365 15.15 3.31 21.69
N THR A 366 14.79 2.59 20.63
CA THR A 366 13.42 2.56 20.10
C THR A 366 12.41 2.06 21.13
N PHE A 367 12.73 0.98 21.85
CA PHE A 367 11.83 0.41 22.86
C PHE A 367 11.55 1.37 24.01
N ALA A 368 12.56 2.11 24.44
CA ALA A 368 12.41 3.08 25.53
C ALA A 368 11.87 4.43 25.03
N THR A 369 11.87 4.72 23.73
CA THR A 369 11.32 5.96 23.15
C THR A 369 9.82 5.84 22.92
N TRP A 370 9.36 4.66 22.47
CA TRP A 370 7.96 4.39 22.20
C TRP A 370 7.47 3.15 22.98
N PRO A 371 7.41 3.22 24.32
CA PRO A 371 6.93 2.10 25.12
C PRO A 371 5.47 1.78 24.78
N GLY A 372 5.20 0.54 24.40
CA GLY A 372 3.86 0.05 24.11
C GLY A 372 3.19 0.59 22.83
N GLN A 373 3.85 1.42 22.03
CA GLN A 373 3.27 1.96 20.79
C GLN A 373 3.58 1.05 19.60
N SER A 374 2.59 0.82 18.73
CA SER A 374 2.76 0.02 17.51
C SER A 374 3.70 0.66 16.49
N TYR A 375 3.85 1.99 16.52
CA TYR A 375 4.73 2.75 15.64
C TYR A 375 6.19 2.26 15.69
N ARG A 376 6.65 1.80 16.86
CA ARG A 376 8.01 1.30 17.08
C ARG A 376 8.41 0.19 16.10
N TRP A 377 7.47 -0.65 15.67
CA TRP A 377 7.76 -1.75 14.73
C TRP A 377 8.11 -1.23 13.33
N THR A 378 7.52 -0.11 12.93
CA THR A 378 7.84 0.58 11.68
C THR A 378 9.21 1.24 11.78
N VAL A 379 9.51 1.85 12.93
CA VAL A 379 10.84 2.43 13.22
C VAL A 379 11.92 1.36 13.16
N LEU A 380 11.74 0.21 13.83
CA LEU A 380 12.69 -0.89 13.77
C LEU A 380 12.93 -1.35 12.32
N ALA A 381 11.88 -1.49 11.51
CA ALA A 381 12.02 -1.87 10.10
C ALA A 381 12.85 -0.89 9.27
N VAL A 382 12.72 0.42 9.53
CA VAL A 382 13.53 1.45 8.88
C VAL A 382 14.98 1.43 9.38
N LEU A 383 15.21 1.18 10.68
CA LEU A 383 16.56 1.04 11.25
C LEU A 383 17.28 -0.21 10.72
N ASP A 384 16.59 -1.34 10.57
CA ASP A 384 17.15 -2.54 9.93
C ASP A 384 17.55 -2.25 8.47
N ALA A 385 16.68 -1.55 7.74
CA ALA A 385 16.93 -1.15 6.36
C ALA A 385 18.14 -0.21 6.24
N LEU A 386 18.33 0.71 7.19
CA LEU A 386 19.49 1.59 7.26
C LEU A 386 20.78 0.85 7.60
N ALA A 387 20.76 -0.02 8.62
CA ALA A 387 21.91 -0.87 8.97
C ALA A 387 22.32 -1.76 7.80
N TYR A 388 21.34 -2.39 7.13
CA TYR A 388 21.58 -3.18 5.95
C TYR A 388 22.13 -2.35 4.79
N ALA A 389 21.56 -1.17 4.53
CA ALA A 389 22.02 -0.29 3.47
C ALA A 389 23.48 0.13 3.70
N ALA A 390 23.83 0.64 4.89
CA ALA A 390 25.21 1.00 5.24
C ALA A 390 26.18 -0.18 5.08
N ALA A 391 25.77 -1.38 5.52
CA ALA A 391 26.60 -2.57 5.42
C ALA A 391 26.86 -3.02 3.97
N VAL A 392 25.93 -2.76 3.05
CA VAL A 392 26.04 -3.13 1.64
C VAL A 392 26.72 -2.05 0.80
N THR A 393 26.48 -0.76 1.07
CA THR A 393 27.03 0.34 0.26
C THR A 393 28.53 0.54 0.46
N ARG A 394 29.09 0.14 1.62
CA ARG A 394 30.53 0.22 1.94
C ARG A 394 31.20 1.52 1.48
N GLU A 395 30.52 2.67 1.53
CA GLU A 395 31.20 3.94 1.30
C GLU A 395 32.11 4.21 2.50
N PRO A 396 33.45 4.24 2.34
CA PRO A 396 34.30 4.77 3.38
C PRO A 396 34.00 6.26 3.45
N ALA A 397 33.39 6.70 4.54
CA ALA A 397 33.33 8.11 4.81
C ALA A 397 34.78 8.60 4.97
N ALA A 398 35.25 9.44 4.05
CA ALA A 398 36.54 10.12 4.20
C ALA A 398 36.53 10.88 5.53
N GLY A 399 37.26 10.35 6.52
CA GLY A 399 37.41 10.96 7.85
C GLY A 399 36.31 10.71 8.88
N ALA A 400 35.24 9.94 8.62
CA ALA A 400 34.20 9.68 9.62
C ALA A 400 34.30 8.28 10.24
N THR A 401 34.24 8.20 11.57
CA THR A 401 34.35 6.97 12.37
C THR A 401 33.05 6.14 12.38
N ALA A 402 31.92 6.73 11.99
CA ALA A 402 30.59 6.11 12.02
C ALA A 402 30.16 5.58 10.63
N PRO A 403 29.49 4.42 10.54
CA PRO A 403 28.95 3.92 9.27
C PRO A 403 27.94 4.89 8.65
N VAL A 404 27.95 5.06 7.32
CA VAL A 404 27.04 5.97 6.61
C VAL A 404 26.17 5.19 5.62
N ALA A 405 24.87 5.45 5.65
CA ALA A 405 23.89 4.98 4.68
C ALA A 405 23.54 6.10 3.70
N ALA A 406 24.22 6.16 2.55
CA ALA A 406 23.91 7.06 1.44
C ALA A 406 22.88 6.42 0.50
N VAL A 407 21.61 6.40 0.91
CA VAL A 407 20.57 5.63 0.22
C VAL A 407 19.25 6.41 0.15
N GLY A 408 18.62 6.38 -1.03
CA GLY A 408 17.35 7.06 -1.24
C GLY A 408 16.19 6.37 -0.52
N VAL A 409 15.19 7.16 -0.12
CA VAL A 409 13.96 6.68 0.57
C VAL A 409 13.23 5.55 -0.17
N ARG A 410 13.30 5.52 -1.51
CA ARG A 410 12.70 4.46 -2.34
C ARG A 410 13.42 3.11 -2.20
N SER A 411 14.74 3.15 -2.09
CA SER A 411 15.56 1.95 -1.87
C SER A 411 15.40 1.47 -0.43
N LEU A 412 15.39 2.39 0.55
CA LEU A 412 15.10 2.06 1.94
C LEU A 412 13.72 1.42 2.12
N ALA A 413 12.69 1.94 1.45
CA ALA A 413 11.36 1.32 1.40
C ALA A 413 11.39 -0.13 0.91
N SER A 414 12.28 -0.44 -0.05
CA SER A 414 12.45 -1.80 -0.56
C SER A 414 13.17 -2.71 0.44
N PHE A 415 14.10 -2.18 1.22
CA PHE A 415 14.80 -2.93 2.28
C PHE A 415 13.96 -3.08 3.56
N ALA A 416 13.02 -2.17 3.81
CA ALA A 416 12.13 -2.18 4.97
C ALA A 416 10.86 -3.03 4.76
N GLY A 417 10.89 -4.04 3.88
CA GLY A 417 9.76 -4.96 3.68
C GLY A 417 8.63 -4.37 2.83
N LEU A 418 8.97 -3.56 1.83
CA LEU A 418 8.02 -2.88 0.92
C LEU A 418 7.09 -1.90 1.64
N LEU A 419 7.60 -1.21 2.67
CA LEU A 419 6.91 -0.05 3.24
C LEU A 419 6.69 1.03 2.18
N SER A 420 5.69 1.89 2.40
CA SER A 420 5.47 3.01 1.50
C SER A 420 6.63 4.01 1.61
N VAL A 421 6.98 4.65 0.49
CA VAL A 421 8.04 5.67 0.45
C VAL A 421 7.74 6.83 1.41
N GLY A 422 6.48 7.23 1.51
CA GLY A 422 6.01 8.26 2.45
C GLY A 422 6.25 7.84 3.90
N THR A 423 5.86 6.62 4.27
CA THR A 423 6.08 6.08 5.62
C THR A 423 7.57 6.10 6.00
N VAL A 424 8.45 5.70 5.08
CA VAL A 424 9.90 5.73 5.34
C VAL A 424 10.39 7.17 5.49
N ALA A 425 9.93 8.10 4.65
CA ALA A 425 10.29 9.51 4.75
C ALA A 425 9.82 10.14 6.07
N ASP A 426 8.61 9.82 6.52
CA ASP A 426 8.04 10.31 7.78
C ASP A 426 8.82 9.78 8.98
N VAL A 427 9.15 8.48 8.98
CA VAL A 427 9.99 7.87 10.04
C VAL A 427 11.38 8.49 10.06
N LEU A 428 12.00 8.71 8.90
CA LEU A 428 13.31 9.38 8.84
C LEU A 428 13.23 10.83 9.31
N ALA A 429 12.15 11.55 9.03
CA ALA A 429 11.94 12.90 9.53
C ALA A 429 11.83 12.91 11.07
N ASP A 430 10.95 12.09 11.63
CA ASP A 430 10.78 11.93 13.08
C ASP A 430 12.09 11.50 13.77
N LEU A 431 12.85 10.58 13.16
CA LEU A 431 14.16 10.18 13.67
C LEU A 431 15.18 11.32 13.63
N ARG A 432 15.20 12.19 12.60
CA ARG A 432 16.14 13.34 12.56
C ARG A 432 15.80 14.38 13.60
N ASP A 433 14.52 14.62 13.82
CA ASP A 433 14.04 15.72 14.64
C ASP A 433 14.01 15.33 16.13
N ARG A 434 14.27 14.05 16.45
CA ARG A 434 14.29 13.54 17.82
C ARG A 434 15.66 13.62 18.49
N PRO A 435 15.74 14.21 19.70
CA PRO A 435 16.93 14.17 20.54
C PRO A 435 17.39 12.74 20.84
N GLY A 436 18.71 12.51 20.80
CA GLY A 436 19.33 11.22 21.12
C GLY A 436 19.14 10.12 20.07
N SER A 437 18.59 10.45 18.90
CA SER A 437 18.33 9.52 17.80
C SER A 437 19.57 8.75 17.35
N PRO A 438 19.43 7.47 16.96
CA PRO A 438 20.54 6.67 16.43
C PRO A 438 20.97 7.07 15.01
N VAL A 439 20.33 8.07 14.39
CA VAL A 439 20.63 8.52 13.03
C VAL A 439 20.87 10.02 12.98
N LEU A 440 21.87 10.43 12.21
CA LEU A 440 22.17 11.83 11.91
C LEU A 440 22.21 12.03 10.41
N ARG A 441 21.43 12.96 9.87
CA ARG A 441 21.51 13.29 8.43
C ARG A 441 22.76 14.15 8.19
N VAL A 442 23.79 13.56 7.60
CA VAL A 442 25.05 14.24 7.27
C VAL A 442 25.05 14.87 5.90
N ARG A 443 24.17 14.42 5.00
CA ARG A 443 24.00 15.04 3.69
C ARG A 443 22.54 15.04 3.27
N ARG A 444 22.05 16.18 2.81
CA ARG A 444 20.74 16.28 2.14
C ARG A 444 20.88 15.76 0.71
N ALA A 445 19.82 15.13 0.19
CA ALA A 445 19.74 14.75 -1.20
C ALA A 445 19.90 15.98 -2.11
N ALA A 446 20.77 15.86 -3.11
CA ALA A 446 21.07 16.91 -4.08
C ALA A 446 21.38 16.28 -5.44
N GLY A 447 20.67 16.70 -6.49
CA GLY A 447 20.81 16.12 -7.82
C GLY A 447 20.58 14.61 -7.83
N THR A 448 21.62 13.85 -8.20
CA THR A 448 21.63 12.38 -8.23
C THR A 448 22.01 11.75 -6.88
N LEU A 449 22.56 12.55 -5.96
CA LEU A 449 23.00 12.09 -4.65
C LEU A 449 21.81 11.95 -3.70
N ALA A 450 21.60 10.75 -3.15
CA ALA A 450 20.58 10.48 -2.14
C ALA A 450 20.94 11.11 -0.78
N ASP A 451 19.98 11.25 0.14
CA ASP A 451 20.31 11.61 1.53
C ASP A 451 21.35 10.63 2.11
N ALA A 452 22.27 11.15 2.92
CA ALA A 452 23.22 10.33 3.68
C ALA A 452 22.92 10.44 5.17
N TYR A 453 22.77 9.28 5.81
CA TYR A 453 22.53 9.16 7.24
C TYR A 453 23.72 8.46 7.89
N ALA A 454 24.39 9.15 8.81
CA ALA A 454 25.37 8.53 9.70
C ALA A 454 24.64 7.75 10.80
N LEU A 455 25.09 6.53 11.03
CA LEU A 455 24.62 5.63 12.08
C LEU A 455 25.39 5.96 13.37
N VAL A 456 24.82 6.83 14.20
CA VAL A 456 25.47 7.37 15.40
C VAL A 456 25.04 6.63 16.66
N THR A 457 25.85 6.68 17.71
CA THR A 457 25.51 6.07 18.99
C THR A 457 24.32 6.79 19.61
N PRO A 458 23.18 6.10 19.86
CA PRO A 458 22.02 6.74 20.47
C PRO A 458 22.30 7.12 21.92
N ARG A 459 21.73 8.26 22.33
CA ARG A 459 21.91 8.87 23.66
C ARG A 459 20.56 9.08 24.37
N ARG A 460 20.59 9.15 25.70
CA ARG A 460 19.45 9.35 26.61
C ARG A 460 19.87 10.19 27.81
N GLY A 461 18.86 10.65 28.56
CA GLY A 461 19.01 11.61 29.67
C GLY A 461 18.35 12.93 29.31
N GLU A 462 18.07 13.78 30.31
CA GLU A 462 17.56 15.14 30.06
C GLU A 462 18.58 15.94 29.21
N ASP A 463 19.88 15.72 29.45
CA ASP A 463 20.98 16.37 28.74
C ASP A 463 21.67 15.48 27.69
N LEU A 464 21.07 14.33 27.34
CA LEU A 464 21.66 13.33 26.42
C LEU A 464 23.07 12.83 26.84
N ASP A 465 23.34 12.83 28.15
CA ASP A 465 24.62 12.48 28.76
C ASP A 465 24.95 10.99 28.72
N ARG A 466 23.93 10.12 28.63
CA ARG A 466 24.09 8.66 28.76
C ARG A 466 23.94 7.93 27.43
N GLU A 467 24.80 6.96 27.20
CA GLU A 467 24.62 6.01 26.10
C GLU A 467 23.51 5.00 26.41
N VAL A 468 22.83 4.52 25.38
CA VAL A 468 21.82 3.48 25.54
C VAL A 468 22.48 2.10 25.59
N ASP A 469 22.19 1.34 26.63
CA ASP A 469 22.62 -0.06 26.74
C ASP A 469 22.01 -0.92 25.62
N PRO A 470 22.81 -1.72 24.89
CA PRO A 470 22.33 -2.51 23.78
C PRO A 470 21.41 -3.66 24.23
N VAL A 471 20.46 -4.04 23.39
CA VAL A 471 19.83 -5.37 23.53
C VAL A 471 20.88 -6.47 23.25
N PRO A 472 20.70 -7.71 23.75
CA PRO A 472 21.66 -8.78 23.49
C PRO A 472 21.90 -9.01 21.99
N LEU A 473 23.17 -9.05 21.58
CA LEU A 473 23.58 -9.06 20.18
C LEU A 473 23.03 -10.28 19.44
N GLU A 474 22.92 -11.43 20.09
CA GLU A 474 22.35 -12.67 19.54
C GLU A 474 20.93 -12.49 19.02
N ARG A 475 20.18 -11.51 19.54
CA ARG A 475 18.78 -11.22 19.17
C ARG A 475 18.64 -10.27 17.99
N VAL A 476 19.76 -9.79 17.43
CA VAL A 476 19.79 -8.78 16.37
C VAL A 476 20.55 -9.32 15.17
N GLN A 477 19.99 -9.13 13.98
CA GLN A 477 20.59 -9.56 12.71
C GLN A 477 20.53 -8.42 11.70
N VAL A 478 21.66 -8.12 11.05
CA VAL A 478 21.71 -7.12 9.97
C VAL A 478 21.28 -7.80 8.66
N ARG A 479 20.02 -7.61 8.28
CA ARG A 479 19.41 -8.15 7.05
C ARG A 479 18.31 -7.22 6.54
N GLN A 480 17.86 -7.44 5.30
CA GLN A 480 16.65 -6.79 4.81
C GLN A 480 15.43 -7.33 5.57
N VAL A 481 14.43 -6.47 5.74
CA VAL A 481 13.13 -6.88 6.26
C VAL A 481 12.40 -7.66 5.19
N HIS A 482 12.01 -8.89 5.49
CA HIS A 482 11.35 -9.77 4.54
C HIS A 482 9.96 -9.26 4.13
N ASP A 483 9.62 -9.36 2.86
CA ASP A 483 8.33 -8.87 2.34
C ASP A 483 7.10 -9.56 2.98
N ALA A 484 7.23 -10.79 3.51
CA ALA A 484 6.17 -11.53 4.17
C ALA A 484 5.54 -10.77 5.34
N TRP A 485 6.31 -9.87 5.97
CA TRP A 485 5.84 -9.02 7.06
C TRP A 485 4.82 -7.96 6.60
N ARG A 486 4.68 -7.72 5.29
CA ARG A 486 3.58 -6.92 4.74
C ARG A 486 2.23 -7.60 4.93
N VAL A 487 2.20 -8.93 4.92
CA VAL A 487 0.99 -9.75 5.11
C VAL A 487 0.74 -10.03 6.59
N LEU A 488 1.78 -10.45 7.31
CA LEU A 488 1.67 -10.87 8.72
C LEU A 488 1.68 -9.69 9.70
N GLY A 489 2.17 -8.54 9.25
CA GLY A 489 2.36 -7.33 10.05
C GLY A 489 3.71 -7.28 10.78
N LEU A 490 4.31 -6.08 10.83
CA LEU A 490 5.61 -5.84 11.47
C LEU A 490 5.63 -6.11 12.98
N HIS A 491 4.48 -6.02 13.65
CA HIS A 491 4.34 -6.30 15.08
C HIS A 491 4.64 -7.77 15.44
N ALA A 492 4.39 -8.71 14.52
CA ALA A 492 4.69 -10.12 14.70
C ALA A 492 6.16 -10.47 14.37
N ARG A 493 6.84 -9.63 13.57
CA ARG A 493 8.21 -9.85 13.11
C ARG A 493 9.20 -10.03 14.26
N TYR A 494 9.21 -9.10 15.20
CA TYR A 494 10.23 -9.13 16.26
C TYR A 494 10.10 -10.37 17.16
N LEU A 495 8.87 -10.84 17.42
CA LEU A 495 8.64 -12.09 18.14
C LEU A 495 9.18 -13.30 17.38
N TYR A 496 8.96 -13.35 16.07
CA TYR A 496 9.53 -14.41 15.22
C TYR A 496 11.07 -14.36 15.24
N GLU A 497 11.67 -13.18 15.15
CA GLU A 497 13.13 -12.98 15.19
C GLU A 497 13.75 -13.42 16.51
N LEU A 498 13.05 -13.21 17.63
CA LEU A 498 13.48 -13.72 18.94
C LEU A 498 13.46 -15.25 18.99
N VAL A 499 12.43 -15.89 18.41
CA VAL A 499 12.38 -17.35 18.30
C VAL A 499 13.46 -17.86 17.36
N GLU A 500 13.70 -17.18 16.24
CA GLU A 500 14.78 -17.47 15.28
C GLU A 500 16.17 -17.33 15.92
N SER A 501 16.36 -16.40 16.86
CA SER A 501 17.60 -16.28 17.65
C SER A 501 17.81 -17.37 18.71
N GLY A 502 16.83 -18.26 18.91
CA GLY A 502 16.92 -19.40 19.82
C GLY A 502 16.14 -19.27 21.13
N LEU A 503 15.31 -18.24 21.32
CA LEU A 503 14.43 -18.18 22.49
C LEU A 503 13.27 -19.15 22.33
N THR A 504 13.20 -20.16 23.21
CA THR A 504 12.20 -21.23 23.11
C THR A 504 11.08 -21.14 24.14
N ARG A 505 11.29 -20.49 25.29
CA ARG A 505 10.24 -20.32 26.31
C ARG A 505 9.35 -19.14 25.95
N THR A 506 8.03 -19.36 25.91
CA THR A 506 7.07 -18.32 25.51
C THR A 506 7.16 -17.07 26.38
N GLN A 507 7.37 -17.24 27.70
CA GLN A 507 7.47 -16.10 28.62
C GLN A 507 8.72 -15.25 28.35
N ASP A 508 9.85 -15.87 28.03
CA ASP A 508 11.09 -15.16 27.72
C ASP A 508 10.96 -14.37 26.42
N VAL A 509 10.32 -14.95 25.40
CA VAL A 509 10.03 -14.27 24.13
C VAL A 509 9.14 -13.05 24.36
N ILE A 510 8.08 -13.17 25.17
CA ILE A 510 7.17 -12.06 25.50
C ILE A 510 7.91 -10.96 26.29
N ALA A 511 8.70 -11.35 27.28
CA ALA A 511 9.48 -10.43 28.11
C ALA A 511 10.52 -9.67 27.27
N ALA A 512 11.27 -10.39 26.42
CA ALA A 512 12.26 -9.81 25.53
C ALA A 512 11.64 -8.85 24.48
N ALA A 513 10.42 -9.13 24.02
CA ALA A 513 9.70 -8.27 23.09
C ALA A 513 9.17 -6.97 23.71
N GLY A 514 9.12 -6.88 25.05
CA GLY A 514 8.54 -5.73 25.76
C GLY A 514 7.10 -5.45 25.32
N LEU A 515 6.32 -6.51 25.09
CA LEU A 515 4.93 -6.45 24.62
C LEU A 515 3.95 -6.72 25.77
N ALA A 516 2.77 -6.10 25.69
CA ALA A 516 1.66 -6.50 26.55
C ALA A 516 1.31 -7.97 26.30
N ARG A 517 0.98 -8.68 27.38
CA ARG A 517 0.79 -10.13 27.34
C ARG A 517 -0.28 -10.58 26.33
N SER A 518 -1.40 -9.87 26.25
CA SER A 518 -2.47 -10.15 25.28
C SER A 518 -1.96 -10.00 23.83
N THR A 519 -1.38 -8.85 23.49
CA THR A 519 -0.83 -8.56 22.16
C THR A 519 0.22 -9.60 21.75
N ALA A 520 1.07 -10.02 22.68
CA ALA A 520 2.09 -11.00 22.39
C ALA A 520 1.48 -12.39 22.08
N TYR A 521 0.45 -12.81 22.81
CA TYR A 521 -0.26 -14.05 22.50
C TYR A 521 -1.02 -13.98 21.17
N ASP A 522 -1.61 -12.84 20.84
CA ASP A 522 -2.28 -12.62 19.55
C ASP A 522 -1.28 -12.73 18.40
N SER A 523 -0.11 -12.08 18.50
CA SER A 523 0.95 -12.18 17.50
C SER A 523 1.51 -13.60 17.38
N LEU A 524 1.72 -14.31 18.50
CA LEU A 524 2.13 -15.72 18.47
C LEU A 524 1.05 -16.61 17.83
N ALA A 525 -0.24 -16.30 17.99
CA ALA A 525 -1.31 -17.00 17.30
C ALA A 525 -1.27 -16.77 15.78
N VAL A 526 -1.02 -15.53 15.33
CA VAL A 526 -0.83 -15.19 13.91
C VAL A 526 0.35 -15.96 13.32
N LEU A 527 1.50 -15.96 14.01
CA LEU A 527 2.70 -16.70 13.56
C LEU A 527 2.45 -18.21 13.48
N ALA A 528 1.74 -18.77 14.46
CA ALA A 528 1.41 -20.20 14.48
C ALA A 528 0.42 -20.57 13.37
N GLN A 529 -0.60 -19.74 13.13
CA GLN A 529 -1.55 -19.92 12.04
C GLN A 529 -0.88 -19.84 10.67
N ALA A 530 0.14 -19.01 10.53
CA ALA A 530 0.96 -18.91 9.33
C ALA A 530 1.95 -20.07 9.15
N GLY A 531 2.08 -20.95 10.16
CA GLY A 531 3.01 -22.09 10.15
C GLY A 531 4.47 -21.71 10.39
N LEU A 532 4.76 -20.44 10.72
CA LEU A 532 6.13 -19.95 10.99
C LEU A 532 6.66 -20.43 12.33
N ILE A 533 5.77 -20.68 13.29
CA ILE A 533 6.12 -21.23 14.60
C ILE A 533 5.19 -22.38 14.96
N THR A 534 5.68 -23.28 15.81
CA THR A 534 4.88 -24.31 16.47
C THR A 534 4.80 -24.00 17.96
N ARG A 535 3.62 -24.22 18.57
CA ARG A 535 3.38 -23.97 20.00
C ARG A 535 3.31 -25.29 20.76
N GLY A 536 4.14 -25.43 21.79
CA GLY A 536 4.07 -26.51 22.79
C GLY A 536 3.50 -26.03 24.12
N ARG A 537 3.60 -26.86 25.16
CA ARG A 537 3.23 -26.46 26.53
C ARG A 537 4.25 -25.46 27.09
N GLY A 538 3.97 -24.17 26.91
CA GLY A 538 4.83 -23.07 27.40
C GLY A 538 6.08 -22.80 26.55
N THR A 539 6.22 -23.51 25.43
CA THR A 539 7.33 -23.37 24.48
C THR A 539 6.85 -22.96 23.10
N VAL A 540 7.73 -22.29 22.37
CA VAL A 540 7.58 -21.90 20.97
C VAL A 540 8.84 -22.31 20.21
N THR A 541 8.67 -22.92 19.05
CA THR A 541 9.78 -23.31 18.16
C THR A 541 9.46 -22.86 16.74
N LEU A 542 10.46 -22.82 15.86
CA LEU A 542 10.22 -22.61 14.44
C LEU A 542 9.29 -23.69 13.88
N GLY A 543 8.42 -23.29 12.97
CA GLY A 543 7.47 -24.15 12.29
C GLY A 543 7.99 -24.64 10.94
N PRO A 544 7.20 -25.45 10.22
CA PRO A 544 7.60 -26.02 8.94
C PRO A 544 7.49 -25.03 7.76
N THR A 545 6.81 -23.90 7.95
CA THR A 545 6.64 -22.88 6.89
C THR A 545 7.71 -21.81 7.01
N THR A 546 8.29 -21.41 5.89
CA THR A 546 9.28 -20.33 5.82
C THR A 546 8.64 -18.99 5.44
N LEU A 547 9.36 -17.89 5.64
CA LEU A 547 8.92 -16.57 5.17
C LEU A 547 8.82 -16.51 3.63
N ASP A 548 9.66 -17.26 2.92
CA ASP A 548 9.60 -17.38 1.46
C ASP A 548 8.35 -18.12 0.99
N ASP A 549 7.90 -19.16 1.72
CA ASP A 549 6.64 -19.85 1.41
C ASP A 549 5.44 -18.91 1.51
N ILE A 550 5.45 -18.02 2.52
CA ILE A 550 4.42 -17.00 2.71
C ILE A 550 4.50 -15.96 1.60
N ALA A 551 5.70 -15.46 1.30
CA ALA A 551 5.90 -14.52 0.21
C ALA A 551 5.44 -15.08 -1.14
N ALA A 552 5.70 -16.35 -1.41
CA ALA A 552 5.25 -17.03 -2.62
C ALA A 552 3.73 -17.19 -2.66
N ARG A 553 3.10 -17.63 -1.56
CA ARG A 553 1.63 -17.83 -1.48
C ARG A 553 0.85 -16.52 -1.70
N HIS A 554 1.43 -15.40 -1.28
CA HIS A 554 0.82 -14.08 -1.39
C HIS A 554 1.38 -13.22 -2.55
N GLY A 555 2.17 -13.81 -3.46
CA GLY A 555 2.69 -13.11 -4.63
C GLY A 555 3.62 -11.93 -4.34
N LEU A 556 4.30 -11.91 -3.19
CA LEU A 556 5.07 -10.74 -2.74
C LEU A 556 6.35 -10.51 -3.54
N HIS A 557 6.93 -11.57 -4.11
CA HIS A 557 8.06 -11.43 -5.04
C HIS A 557 7.67 -10.63 -6.29
N HIS A 558 6.41 -10.75 -6.74
CA HIS A 558 5.89 -9.98 -7.85
C HIS A 558 5.80 -8.50 -7.49
N LEU A 559 5.12 -8.22 -6.39
CA LEU A 559 4.94 -6.88 -5.83
C LEU A 559 6.26 -6.15 -5.58
N ARG A 560 7.28 -6.86 -5.09
CA ARG A 560 8.66 -6.35 -4.98
C ARG A 560 9.23 -5.97 -6.33
N THR A 561 9.12 -6.85 -7.31
CA THR A 561 9.63 -6.65 -8.67
C THR A 561 9.02 -5.39 -9.30
N GLU A 562 7.69 -5.25 -9.23
CA GLU A 562 6.99 -4.07 -9.74
C GLU A 562 7.40 -2.78 -9.05
N THR A 563 7.53 -2.84 -7.72
CA THR A 563 7.92 -1.67 -6.94
C THR A 563 9.33 -1.24 -7.28
N LEU A 564 10.26 -2.18 -7.44
CA LEU A 564 11.62 -1.90 -7.92
C LEU A 564 11.63 -1.36 -9.34
N ALA A 565 10.84 -1.92 -10.27
CA ALA A 565 10.74 -1.44 -11.64
C ALA A 565 10.20 -0.01 -11.71
N ARG A 566 9.12 0.28 -10.97
CA ARG A 566 8.55 1.63 -10.83
C ARG A 566 9.57 2.60 -10.26
N HIS A 567 10.28 2.23 -9.21
CA HIS A 567 11.33 3.07 -8.61
C HIS A 567 12.52 3.28 -9.55
N ARG A 568 12.85 2.33 -10.43
CA ARG A 568 13.87 2.49 -11.48
C ARG A 568 13.41 3.46 -12.55
N ALA A 569 12.19 3.30 -13.07
CA ALA A 569 11.63 4.19 -14.08
C ALA A 569 11.52 5.65 -13.58
N GLN A 570 11.04 5.84 -12.35
CA GLN A 570 10.98 7.16 -11.71
C GLN A 570 12.36 7.80 -11.53
N ARG A 571 13.39 7.00 -11.19
CA ARG A 571 14.77 7.49 -11.12
C ARG A 571 15.29 7.87 -12.50
N ALA A 572 15.10 7.04 -13.51
CA ALA A 572 15.51 7.37 -14.87
C ALA A 572 14.87 8.67 -15.37
N ALA A 573 13.57 8.87 -15.12
CA ALA A 573 12.88 10.12 -15.46
C ALA A 573 13.44 11.34 -14.70
N TRP A 574 13.80 11.18 -13.43
CA TRP A 574 14.45 12.23 -12.64
C TRP A 574 15.84 12.58 -13.17
N HIS A 575 16.66 11.58 -13.49
CA HIS A 575 17.99 11.79 -14.06
C HIS A 575 17.91 12.48 -15.42
N ALA A 576 17.03 12.01 -16.32
CA ALA A 576 16.81 12.67 -17.61
C ALA A 576 16.37 14.14 -17.45
N TRP A 577 15.53 14.43 -16.45
CA TRP A 577 15.14 15.80 -16.14
C TRP A 577 16.31 16.66 -15.63
N LEU A 578 17.19 16.09 -14.79
CA LEU A 578 18.41 16.77 -14.34
C LEU A 578 19.37 17.08 -15.50
N GLU A 579 19.58 16.10 -16.39
CA GLU A 579 20.42 16.24 -17.58
C GLU A 579 19.89 17.34 -18.52
N MET A 580 18.58 17.35 -18.79
CA MET A 580 17.93 18.35 -19.65
C MET A 580 18.01 19.77 -19.08
N ARG A 581 18.01 19.93 -17.75
CA ARG A 581 17.89 21.24 -17.10
C ARG A 581 19.22 21.84 -16.65
N TRP A 582 20.24 21.01 -16.36
CA TRP A 582 21.53 21.48 -15.85
C TRP A 582 22.74 21.05 -16.68
N HIS A 583 22.58 20.35 -17.81
CA HIS A 583 23.70 19.82 -18.61
C HIS A 583 24.73 19.06 -17.73
N LEU A 584 24.25 18.38 -16.68
CA LEU A 584 25.12 17.67 -15.74
C LEU A 584 25.72 16.45 -16.46
N THR A 585 26.94 16.62 -16.96
CA THR A 585 27.84 15.52 -17.32
C THR A 585 28.27 14.79 -16.05
N ASP A 586 28.36 13.47 -16.11
CA ASP A 586 28.71 12.52 -15.04
C ASP A 586 30.17 12.63 -14.51
N GLU A 587 30.78 13.82 -14.51
CA GLU A 587 32.09 14.01 -13.88
C GLU A 587 31.96 14.50 -12.44
N PRO A 588 32.58 13.84 -11.44
CA PRO A 588 32.77 14.44 -10.14
C PRO A 588 33.57 15.74 -10.32
N PRO A 589 33.24 16.84 -9.62
CA PRO A 589 34.03 18.06 -9.70
C PRO A 589 35.46 17.75 -9.25
N THR A 590 36.42 17.91 -10.15
CA THR A 590 37.85 17.63 -9.91
C THR A 590 38.53 18.71 -9.07
N ASP A 591 37.86 19.83 -8.84
CA ASP A 591 38.29 20.87 -7.91
C ASP A 591 37.19 21.17 -6.88
N PRO A 592 37.51 21.29 -5.58
CA PRO A 592 36.57 21.83 -4.62
C PRO A 592 36.19 23.25 -5.04
N PRO A 593 34.91 23.62 -5.08
CA PRO A 593 34.52 24.99 -5.38
C PRO A 593 35.11 25.90 -4.30
N SER A 594 36.01 26.79 -4.70
CA SER A 594 36.44 27.93 -3.90
C SER A 594 35.27 28.90 -3.80
N ILE A 595 34.46 28.72 -2.76
CA ILE A 595 33.54 29.77 -2.32
C ILE A 595 34.45 30.85 -1.69
N PRO A 596 34.49 32.08 -2.22
CA PRO A 596 35.19 33.15 -1.52
C PRO A 596 34.49 33.34 -0.18
N LEU A 597 35.24 33.10 0.91
CA LEU A 597 34.79 33.34 2.28
C LEU A 597 34.25 34.76 2.38
N ALA A 598 33.10 34.90 3.05
CA ALA A 598 32.56 36.22 3.31
C ALA A 598 33.54 36.98 4.25
N PRO A 599 33.67 38.32 4.15
CA PRO A 599 34.70 39.08 4.87
C PRO A 599 34.68 39.00 6.40
N TRP A 600 33.65 38.37 6.97
CA TRP A 600 33.48 38.15 8.41
C TRP A 600 33.89 36.74 8.87
N ASP A 601 34.32 35.85 7.97
CA ASP A 601 34.84 34.51 8.31
C ASP A 601 36.38 34.49 8.47
N THR A 602 37.05 35.65 8.53
CA THR A 602 38.52 35.74 8.61
C THR A 602 39.06 36.38 9.87
N ASP A 603 38.23 36.70 10.87
CA ASP A 603 38.67 37.37 12.09
C ASP A 603 38.07 36.73 13.36
N ASP A 604 38.82 35.77 13.93
CA ASP A 604 38.39 34.95 15.08
C ASP A 604 38.09 35.79 16.33
N GLU A 605 38.69 36.98 16.49
CA GLU A 605 38.45 37.87 17.64
C GLU A 605 37.09 38.60 17.57
N LEU A 606 36.58 38.86 16.36
CA LEU A 606 35.26 39.46 16.14
C LEU A 606 34.13 38.45 16.39
N HIS A 607 34.40 37.15 16.19
CA HIS A 607 33.44 36.06 16.36
C HIS A 607 33.05 35.84 17.83
N GLU A 608 34.02 35.90 18.75
CA GLU A 608 33.80 35.84 20.20
C GLU A 608 33.01 37.07 20.72
N ALA A 609 33.31 38.27 20.22
CA ALA A 609 32.60 39.49 20.62
C ALA A 609 31.14 39.53 20.12
N ILE A 610 30.88 39.02 18.91
CA ILE A 610 29.53 38.91 18.34
C ILE A 610 28.73 37.83 19.08
N TRP A 611 29.33 36.68 19.40
CA TRP A 611 28.69 35.63 20.20
C TRP A 611 28.36 36.11 21.63
N ALA A 612 29.28 36.82 22.27
CA ALA A 612 29.06 37.41 23.59
C ALA A 612 27.93 38.47 23.57
N THR A 613 27.85 39.27 22.49
CA THR A 613 26.79 40.29 22.31
C THR A 613 25.42 39.66 22.03
N GLN A 614 25.36 38.59 21.24
CA GLN A 614 24.12 37.84 20.95
C GLN A 614 23.62 37.04 22.17
N MET A 615 24.53 36.51 22.99
CA MET A 615 24.17 35.87 24.26
C MET A 615 23.65 36.88 25.29
N ALA A 616 24.14 38.13 25.26
CA ALA A 616 23.70 39.19 26.18
C ALA A 616 22.36 39.85 25.79
N THR A 617 22.00 39.86 24.50
CA THR A 617 20.80 40.57 24.00
C THR A 617 19.64 39.67 23.59
N GLY A 618 19.85 38.34 23.54
CA GLY A 618 18.84 37.37 23.11
C GLY A 618 18.59 37.42 21.59
N PRO A 619 18.01 36.36 21.00
CA PRO A 619 17.76 36.31 19.56
C PRO A 619 16.74 37.38 19.15
N PRO A 620 16.93 38.06 18.00
CA PRO A 620 15.99 39.07 17.53
C PRO A 620 14.63 38.44 17.21
N GLU A 621 13.56 39.13 17.60
CA GLU A 621 12.20 38.67 17.32
C GLU A 621 11.91 38.59 15.81
N PRO A 622 11.04 37.65 15.41
CA PRO A 622 10.99 37.06 14.07
C PRO A 622 10.66 37.99 12.90
#